data_AF-A0A7S4MWX5-F1
#
_entry.id   AF-A0A7S4MWX5-F1
#
_cell.length_a   1.000
_cell.length_b   1.000
_cell.length_c   1.000
_cell.angle_alpha   90.00
_cell.angle_beta   90.00
_cell.angle_gamma   90.00
#
_symmetry.space_group_name_H-M   'P 1'
#
loop_
_entity.id
_entity.type
_entity.pdbx_description
1 polymer ?
#
loop_
_entity_poly.entity_id
_entity_poly.type
_entity_poly.pdbx_seq_one_letter_code
_entity_poly.pdbx_strand_id
1 'polypeptide(L)'
;EGSATLTELEGRRNGGDDDEGAKEAEMRLEAVTAVATGMPRPGHKVLGAGTYRDARPAWEALAKEFAATEMCREAELYRGVGGEAVGVEWLADTSEGYLKEAGGSMVRFFFV
;
A
#
# COMPACT_ATOMS: atom_id res chain seq x y z
N GLU A 1 -13.50 36.05 41.50
CA GLU A 1 -14.56 35.40 40.69
C GLU A 1 -13.94 34.97 39.37
N GLY A 2 -14.18 33.73 38.93
CA GLY A 2 -13.62 33.16 37.70
C GLY A 2 -12.81 31.88 37.90
N SER A 3 -13.35 30.89 38.62
CA SER A 3 -12.82 29.52 38.60
C SER A 3 -13.42 28.79 37.40
N ALA A 4 -12.72 28.78 36.27
CA ALA A 4 -13.07 27.89 35.17
C ALA A 4 -12.82 26.46 35.64
N THR A 5 -13.88 25.66 35.68
CA THR A 5 -13.83 24.24 36.05
C THR A 5 -13.05 23.48 34.99
N LEU A 6 -12.26 22.49 35.43
CA LEU A 6 -11.47 21.57 34.60
C LEU A 6 -12.30 20.78 33.56
N THR A 7 -13.63 20.96 33.57
CA THR A 7 -14.61 20.33 32.68
C THR A 7 -14.77 21.05 31.33
N GLU A 8 -14.26 22.29 31.17
CA GLU A 8 -14.37 23.04 29.91
C GLU A 8 -13.25 22.77 28.89
N LEU A 9 -12.24 21.97 29.26
CA LEU A 9 -11.12 21.62 28.37
C LEU A 9 -11.31 20.29 27.61
N GLU A 10 -12.37 19.52 27.89
CA GLU A 10 -12.68 18.26 27.21
C GLU A 10 -13.64 18.41 26.00
N GLY A 11 -13.90 19.64 25.55
CA GLY A 11 -14.84 19.96 24.47
C GLY A 11 -14.27 20.02 23.04
N ARG A 12 -12.96 19.86 22.85
CA ARG A 12 -12.32 19.81 21.52
C ARG A 12 -11.85 18.38 21.20
N ARG A 13 -12.79 17.44 21.24
CA ARG A 13 -12.59 16.12 20.61
C ARG A 13 -12.57 16.31 19.10
N ASN A 14 -11.35 16.30 18.59
CA ASN A 14 -10.94 15.76 17.30
C ASN A 14 -11.96 14.71 16.79
N GLY A 15 -12.80 15.08 15.82
CA GLY A 15 -13.81 14.20 15.24
C GLY A 15 -13.92 14.32 13.72
N GLY A 16 -12.91 14.90 13.07
CA GLY A 16 -12.85 15.08 11.61
C GLY A 16 -11.78 14.20 10.95
N ASP A 17 -10.60 14.10 11.56
CA ASP A 17 -9.43 13.44 10.94
C ASP A 17 -9.57 11.91 10.82
N ASP A 18 -10.27 11.27 11.76
CA ASP A 18 -10.41 9.81 11.79
C ASP A 18 -11.32 9.29 10.66
N ASP A 19 -12.33 10.07 10.25
CA ASP A 19 -13.28 9.70 9.19
C ASP A 19 -12.68 9.86 7.78
N GLU A 20 -11.85 10.89 7.57
CA GLU A 20 -11.17 11.13 6.30
C GLU A 20 -10.06 10.08 6.05
N GLY A 21 -9.29 9.73 7.08
CA GLY A 21 -8.29 8.66 7.00
C GLY A 21 -8.90 7.28 6.74
N ALA A 22 -10.06 6.98 7.34
CA ALA A 22 -10.77 5.72 7.09
C ALA A 22 -11.25 5.59 5.64
N LYS A 23 -11.82 6.67 5.08
CA LYS A 23 -12.25 6.71 3.67
C LYS A 23 -11.09 6.55 2.70
N GLU A 24 -9.94 7.15 3.00
CA GLU A 24 -8.75 6.99 2.17
C GLU A 24 -8.22 5.55 2.21
N ALA A 25 -8.21 4.91 3.38
CA ALA A 25 -7.81 3.51 3.52
C ALA A 25 -8.76 2.57 2.77
N GLU A 26 -10.07 2.79 2.87
CA GLU A 26 -11.08 2.04 2.11
C GLU A 26 -10.86 2.16 0.59
N MET A 27 -10.65 3.39 0.09
CA MET A 27 -10.40 3.64 -1.33
C MET A 27 -9.14 2.91 -1.84
N ARG A 28 -8.05 2.91 -1.04
CA ARG A 28 -6.81 2.22 -1.36
C ARG A 28 -6.99 0.70 -1.37
N LEU A 29 -7.74 0.16 -0.41
CA LEU A 29 -8.05 -1.27 -0.36
C LEU A 29 -8.85 -1.69 -1.60
N GLU A 30 -9.93 -0.97 -1.93
CA GLU A 30 -10.71 -1.24 -3.14
C GLU A 30 -9.86 -1.16 -4.42
N ALA A 31 -8.95 -0.17 -4.49
CA ALA A 31 -8.05 -0.01 -5.62
C ALA A 31 -7.08 -1.19 -5.76
N VAL A 32 -6.45 -1.62 -4.67
CA VAL A 32 -5.55 -2.79 -4.66
C VAL A 32 -6.29 -4.06 -5.02
N THR A 33 -7.47 -4.30 -4.44
CA THR A 33 -8.29 -5.47 -4.78
C THR A 33 -8.67 -5.46 -6.26
N ALA A 34 -9.03 -4.30 -6.81
CA ALA A 34 -9.36 -4.18 -8.21
C ALA A 34 -8.17 -4.52 -9.13
N VAL A 35 -6.98 -4.03 -8.80
CA VAL A 35 -5.75 -4.37 -9.54
C VAL A 35 -5.41 -5.86 -9.42
N ALA A 36 -5.48 -6.43 -8.21
CA ALA A 36 -5.12 -7.82 -7.95
C ALA A 36 -6.04 -8.82 -8.65
N THR A 37 -7.33 -8.49 -8.76
CA THR A 37 -8.35 -9.40 -9.30
C THR A 37 -8.65 -9.16 -10.78
N GLY A 38 -8.18 -8.05 -11.35
CA GLY A 38 -8.59 -7.63 -12.68
C GLY A 38 -10.03 -7.09 -12.73
N MET A 39 -10.73 -6.99 -11.58
CA MET A 39 -12.14 -6.59 -11.50
C MET A 39 -12.26 -5.10 -11.18
N PRO A 40 -13.01 -4.30 -11.96
CA PRO A 40 -13.22 -2.88 -11.64
C PRO A 40 -13.87 -2.64 -10.27
N ARG A 41 -13.52 -1.52 -9.62
CA ARG A 41 -14.18 -1.05 -8.38
C ARG A 41 -15.69 -0.84 -8.59
N PRO A 42 -16.51 -0.89 -7.53
CA PRO A 42 -17.93 -0.54 -7.62
C PRO A 42 -18.15 0.80 -8.35
N GLY A 43 -19.16 0.84 -9.22
CA GLY A 43 -19.48 2.01 -10.03
C GLY A 43 -18.55 2.27 -11.24
N HIS A 44 -17.49 1.49 -11.43
CA HIS A 44 -16.56 1.60 -12.56
C HIS A 44 -16.73 0.43 -13.54
N LYS A 45 -16.50 0.67 -14.84
CA LYS A 45 -16.62 -0.36 -15.89
C LYS A 45 -15.29 -0.97 -16.33
N VAL A 46 -14.17 -0.32 -16.01
CA VAL A 46 -12.81 -0.70 -16.42
C VAL A 46 -11.83 -0.35 -15.31
N LEU A 47 -10.64 -0.99 -15.33
CA LEU A 47 -9.50 -0.56 -14.53
C LEU A 47 -8.90 0.70 -15.15
N GLY A 48 -9.21 1.86 -14.57
CA GLY A 48 -8.71 3.15 -15.03
C GLY A 48 -7.34 3.49 -14.45
N ALA A 49 -6.65 4.46 -15.05
CA ALA A 49 -5.38 4.98 -14.54
C ALA A 49 -5.48 5.48 -13.08
N GLY A 50 -6.65 6.03 -12.69
CA GLY A 50 -6.93 6.40 -11.31
C GLY A 50 -6.86 5.21 -10.35
N THR A 51 -7.40 4.04 -10.73
CA THR A 51 -7.33 2.82 -9.91
C THR A 51 -5.89 2.39 -9.67
N TYR A 52 -5.05 2.36 -10.72
CA TYR A 52 -3.63 2.00 -10.57
C TYR A 52 -2.87 2.99 -9.71
N ARG A 53 -3.15 4.29 -9.85
CA ARG A 53 -2.55 5.34 -9.02
C ARG A 53 -2.94 5.18 -7.55
N ASP A 54 -4.22 4.98 -7.27
CA ASP A 54 -4.75 4.85 -5.91
C ASP A 54 -4.27 3.55 -5.24
N ALA A 55 -4.06 2.48 -6.02
CA ALA A 55 -3.56 1.19 -5.54
C ALA A 55 -2.08 1.20 -5.16
N ARG A 56 -1.26 2.01 -5.85
CA ARG A 56 0.20 1.98 -5.75
C ARG A 56 0.75 1.97 -4.32
N PRO A 57 0.34 2.86 -3.39
CA PRO A 57 0.94 2.91 -2.06
C PRO A 57 0.69 1.63 -1.25
N ALA A 58 -0.53 1.11 -1.33
CA ALA A 58 -0.90 -0.11 -0.61
C ALA A 58 -0.28 -1.34 -1.27
N TRP A 59 -0.11 -1.36 -2.59
CA TRP A 59 0.60 -2.44 -3.26
C TRP A 59 2.09 -2.47 -2.93
N GLU A 60 2.78 -1.33 -2.97
CA GLU A 60 4.19 -1.25 -2.60
C GLU A 60 4.42 -1.72 -1.15
N ALA A 61 3.50 -1.39 -0.23
CA ALA A 61 3.53 -1.88 1.14
C ALA A 61 3.37 -3.41 1.20
N LEU A 62 2.37 -3.98 0.52
CA LEU A 62 2.15 -5.44 0.45
C LEU A 62 3.35 -6.16 -0.16
N ALA A 63 3.91 -5.63 -1.24
CA ALA A 63 5.09 -6.20 -1.90
C ALA A 63 6.32 -6.17 -0.97
N LYS A 64 6.50 -5.09 -0.20
CA LYS A 64 7.58 -4.99 0.79
C LYS A 64 7.41 -6.01 1.91
N GLU A 65 6.20 -6.17 2.43
CA GLU A 65 5.89 -7.18 3.45
C GLU A 65 6.12 -8.58 2.91
N PHE A 66 5.61 -8.88 1.72
CA PHE A 66 5.81 -10.18 1.07
C PHE A 66 7.29 -10.49 0.87
N ALA A 67 8.08 -9.52 0.41
CA ALA A 67 9.52 -9.66 0.22
C ALA A 67 10.26 -9.98 1.52
N ALA A 68 9.76 -9.52 2.67
CA ALA A 68 10.33 -9.81 3.98
C ALA A 68 10.01 -11.22 4.49
N THR A 69 9.06 -11.92 3.86
CA THR A 69 8.73 -13.31 4.21
C THR A 69 9.70 -14.31 3.56
N GLU A 70 9.75 -15.53 4.10
CA GLU A 70 10.46 -16.69 3.52
C GLU A 70 9.78 -17.22 2.25
N MET A 71 8.59 -16.74 1.91
CA MET A 71 7.90 -17.12 0.67
C MET A 71 8.60 -16.54 -0.57
N CYS A 72 9.32 -15.44 -0.41
CA CYS A 72 10.09 -14.81 -1.49
C CYS A 72 11.53 -15.35 -1.49
N ARG A 73 11.73 -16.52 -2.09
CA ARG A 73 13.04 -17.21 -2.16
C ARG A 73 14.15 -16.36 -2.76
N GLU A 74 13.82 -15.56 -3.77
CA GLU A 74 14.78 -14.67 -4.41
C GLU A 74 15.24 -13.56 -3.45
N ALA A 75 14.31 -12.95 -2.72
CA ALA A 75 14.64 -11.96 -1.69
C ALA A 75 15.45 -12.57 -0.54
N GLU A 76 15.17 -13.82 -0.15
CA GLU A 76 15.96 -14.57 0.82
C GLU A 76 17.40 -14.77 0.34
N LEU A 77 17.59 -15.16 -0.93
CA LEU A 77 18.91 -15.35 -1.53
C LEU A 77 19.73 -14.06 -1.53
N TYR A 78 19.12 -12.93 -1.90
CA TYR A 78 19.80 -11.64 -1.86
C TYR A 78 20.16 -11.19 -0.46
N ARG A 79 19.27 -11.38 0.53
CA ARG A 79 19.62 -11.14 1.95
C ARG A 79 20.76 -12.03 2.43
N GLY A 80 20.78 -13.29 2.00
CA GLY A 80 21.81 -14.27 2.38
C GLY A 80 23.24 -13.88 1.96
N VAL A 81 23.38 -13.03 0.94
CA VAL A 81 24.67 -12.51 0.47
C VAL A 81 24.91 -11.04 0.87
N GLY A 82 24.17 -10.54 1.87
CA GLY A 82 24.35 -9.18 2.41
C GLY A 82 23.51 -8.09 1.73
N GLY A 83 22.52 -8.47 0.92
CA GLY A 83 21.61 -7.52 0.29
C GLY A 83 20.57 -6.95 1.26
N GLU A 84 20.38 -5.63 1.23
CA GLU A 84 19.35 -4.91 1.98
C GLU A 84 18.25 -4.42 1.05
N ALA A 85 16.98 -4.71 1.36
CA ALA A 85 15.85 -4.23 0.57
C ALA A 85 15.62 -2.73 0.80
N VAL A 86 15.82 -1.91 -0.24
CA VAL A 86 15.76 -0.44 -0.16
C VAL A 86 14.46 0.16 -0.71
N GLY A 87 13.64 -0.62 -1.40
CA GLY A 87 12.38 -0.16 -1.94
C GLY A 87 11.67 -1.17 -2.83
N VAL A 88 10.50 -0.78 -3.31
CA VAL A 88 9.72 -1.51 -4.31
C VAL A 88 9.48 -0.58 -5.49
N GLU A 89 9.71 -1.07 -6.70
CA GLU A 89 9.37 -0.40 -7.94
C GLU A 89 8.06 -1.00 -8.47
N TRP A 90 7.02 -0.18 -8.47
CA TRP A 90 5.68 -0.53 -8.98
C TRP A 90 5.66 -0.55 -10.51
N LEU A 91 5.13 -1.62 -11.10
CA LEU A 91 5.08 -1.82 -12.56
C LEU A 91 6.45 -1.72 -13.25
N ALA A 92 7.50 -2.19 -12.59
CA ALA A 92 8.86 -2.24 -13.13
C ALA A 92 8.99 -3.20 -14.32
N ASP A 93 8.21 -4.30 -14.34
CA ASP A 93 8.10 -5.20 -15.48
C ASP A 93 6.63 -5.36 -15.87
N THR A 94 6.31 -4.88 -17.07
CA THR A 94 4.96 -4.88 -17.64
C THR A 94 4.73 -6.02 -18.63
N SER A 95 5.59 -7.03 -18.65
CA SER A 95 5.33 -8.24 -19.42
C SER A 95 4.10 -8.96 -18.89
N GLU A 96 3.32 -9.57 -19.79
CA GLU A 96 2.05 -10.20 -19.42
C GLU A 96 2.23 -11.28 -18.34
N GLY A 97 3.33 -12.04 -18.40
CA GLY A 97 3.64 -13.07 -17.41
C GLY A 97 3.86 -12.49 -16.02
N TYR A 98 4.73 -11.48 -15.90
CA TYR A 98 5.10 -10.92 -14.61
C TYR A 98 4.00 -10.06 -13.99
N LEU A 99 3.16 -9.43 -14.81
CA LEU A 99 1.95 -8.75 -14.34
C LEU A 99 0.96 -9.74 -13.69
N LYS A 100 0.82 -10.97 -14.23
CA LYS A 100 -0.05 -12.00 -13.64
C LYS A 100 0.52 -12.60 -12.36
N GLU A 101 1.84 -12.73 -12.28
CA GLU A 101 2.50 -13.38 -11.16
C GLU A 101 2.73 -12.44 -9.96
N ALA A 102 3.23 -11.23 -10.21
CA ALA A 102 3.69 -10.30 -9.18
C ALA A 102 3.10 -8.89 -9.29
N GLY A 103 2.12 -8.67 -10.18
CA GLY A 103 1.58 -7.34 -10.45
C GLY A 103 2.62 -6.37 -11.01
N GLY A 104 3.68 -6.88 -11.66
CA GLY A 104 4.75 -6.06 -12.20
C GLY A 104 5.69 -5.45 -11.17
N SER A 105 5.57 -5.82 -9.89
CA SER A 105 6.34 -5.21 -8.80
C SER A 105 7.71 -5.87 -8.64
N MET A 106 8.75 -5.05 -8.45
CA MET A 106 10.11 -5.55 -8.19
C MET A 106 10.68 -4.93 -6.92
N VAL A 107 11.35 -5.74 -6.11
CA VAL A 107 12.04 -5.27 -4.91
C VAL A 107 13.46 -4.85 -5.29
N ARG A 108 13.90 -3.68 -4.85
CA ARG A 108 15.29 -3.24 -5.02
C ARG A 108 16.13 -3.63 -3.82
N PHE A 109 17.29 -4.22 -4.12
CA PHE A 109 18.32 -4.54 -3.14
C PHE A 109 19.55 -3.66 -3.33
N PHE A 110 20.17 -3.28 -2.22
CA PHE A 110 21.48 -2.65 -2.16
C PHE A 110 22.47 -3.60 -1.51
N PHE A 111 23.71 -3.64 -2.02
CA PHE A 111 24.78 -4.51 -1.54
C PHE A 111 25.98 -3.66 -1.16
N VAL A 112 26.60 -3.97 -0.01
CA VAL A 112 27.76 -3.25 0.56
C VAL A 112 29.00 -4.13 0.53
#